data_AF-A0A163UYV3-F1
#
_entry.id   AF-A0A163UYV3-F1
#
_cell.length_a   1.000
_cell.length_b   1.000
_cell.length_c   1.000
_cell.angle_alpha   90.00
_cell.angle_beta   90.00
_cell.angle_gamma   90.00
#
_symmetry.space_group_name_H-M   'P 1'
#
loop_
_entity.id
_entity.type
_entity.pdbx_description
1 polymer ?
#
loop_
_entity_poly.entity_id
_entity_poly.type
_entity_poly.pdbx_seq_one_letter_code
_entity_poly.pdbx_strand_id
1 'polypeptide(L)' 'MIQVKEFLDSDVRLAEKSCNEFLATLAEDQIVSISYGSIIKSKPDKGEYQRSTILVVYRTRDN' A
#
# COMPACT_ATOMS: atom_id res chain seq x y z
N MET A 1 8.79 14.12 10.23
CA MET A 1 9.26 12.71 10.41
C MET A 1 8.93 11.86 9.16
N ILE A 2 9.65 10.76 8.87
CA ILE A 2 9.32 9.82 7.75
C ILE A 2 8.44 8.69 8.26
N GLN A 3 7.40 8.35 7.51
CA GLN A 3 6.43 7.28 7.81
C GLN A 3 6.26 6.36 6.60
N VAL A 4 5.80 5.14 6.89
CA VAL A 4 5.54 4.10 5.89
C VAL A 4 4.12 3.59 6.09
N LYS A 5 3.36 3.49 5.01
CA LYS A 5 2.01 2.90 5.02
C LYS A 5 1.89 1.84 3.94
N GLU A 6 1.46 0.65 4.35
CA GLU A 6 1.20 -0.48 3.47
C GLU A 6 -0.30 -0.59 3.15
N PHE A 7 -0.60 -0.86 1.88
CA PHE A 7 -1.91 -1.17 1.36
C PHE A 7 -1.86 -2.57 0.76
N LEU A 8 -2.82 -3.41 1.12
CA LEU A 8 -2.87 -4.81 0.70
C LEU A 8 -4.14 -5.07 -0.09
N ASP A 9 -4.03 -5.83 -1.18
CA ASP A 9 -5.19 -6.37 -1.85
C ASP A 9 -5.89 -7.38 -0.92
N SER A 10 -7.21 -7.29 -0.90
CA SER A 10 -8.10 -8.23 -0.23
C SER A 10 -9.29 -8.54 -1.15
N ASP A 11 -10.01 -9.62 -0.85
CA ASP A 11 -11.16 -10.07 -1.65
C ASP A 11 -12.27 -9.00 -1.79
N VAL A 12 -12.28 -7.99 -0.91
CA VAL A 12 -13.30 -6.95 -0.82
C VAL A 12 -12.77 -5.53 -1.05
N ARG A 13 -11.45 -5.33 -1.10
CA ARG A 13 -10.83 -4.01 -1.27
C ARG A 13 -9.54 -4.10 -2.06
N LEU A 14 -9.46 -3.26 -3.08
CA LEU A 14 -8.26 -3.06 -3.90
C LEU A 14 -7.29 -2.13 -3.17
N ALA A 15 -6.03 -2.55 -3.05
CA ALA A 15 -4.93 -1.78 -2.51
C ALA A 15 -4.81 -0.43 -3.22
N GLU A 16 -4.98 -0.42 -4.55
CA GLU A 16 -4.92 0.79 -5.37
C GLU A 16 -5.94 1.84 -4.92
N LYS A 17 -7.20 1.43 -4.72
CA LYS A 17 -8.26 2.36 -4.31
C LYS A 17 -7.95 3.00 -2.97
N SER A 18 -7.60 2.19 -1.97
CA SER A 18 -7.27 2.69 -0.63
C SER A 18 -5.98 3.51 -0.61
N CYS A 19 -5.01 3.18 -1.47
CA CYS A 19 -3.79 3.96 -1.64
C CYS A 19 -4.12 5.33 -2.23
N ASN A 20 -4.91 5.40 -3.30
CA ASN A 20 -5.31 6.66 -3.94
C ASN A 20 -6.10 7.56 -2.97
N GLU A 21 -7.03 6.99 -2.21
CA GLU A 21 -7.77 7.70 -1.16
C GLU A 21 -6.82 8.29 -0.11
N PHE A 22 -5.76 7.58 0.27
CA PHE A 22 -4.76 8.09 1.19
C PHE A 22 -3.86 9.15 0.58
N LEU A 23 -3.37 8.94 -0.64
CA LEU A 23 -2.53 9.91 -1.35
C LEU A 23 -3.24 11.26 -1.55
N ALA A 24 -4.56 11.24 -1.75
CA ALA A 24 -5.39 12.45 -1.83
C ALA A 24 -5.39 13.29 -0.54
N THR A 25 -4.97 12.72 0.60
CA THR A 25 -4.83 13.43 1.88
C THR A 25 -3.45 14.05 2.11
N LEU A 26 -2.48 13.78 1.22
CA LEU A 26 -1.12 14.26 1.31
C LEU A 26 -0.86 15.34 0.24
N ALA A 27 -0.01 16.31 0.57
CA ALA A 27 0.58 17.16 -0.45
C ALA A 27 1.67 16.40 -1.23
N GLU A 28 1.88 16.75 -2.51
CA GLU A 28 2.83 16.04 -3.38
C GLU A 28 4.27 16.04 -2.82
N ASP A 29 4.68 17.13 -2.17
CA ASP A 29 6.01 17.28 -1.55
C ASP A 29 6.24 16.38 -0.32
N GLN A 30 5.15 15.88 0.27
CA GLN A 30 5.20 14.92 1.36
C GLN A 30 5.49 13.51 0.86
N ILE A 31 5.24 13.21 -0.41
CA ILE A 31 5.46 11.87 -0.98
C ILE A 31 6.97 11.68 -1.22
N VAL A 32 7.53 10.61 -0.66
CA VAL A 32 8.95 10.28 -0.81
C VAL A 32 9.12 9.20 -1.86
N SER A 33 8.34 8.13 -1.77
CA SER A 33 8.32 7.07 -2.76
C SER A 33 7.04 6.24 -2.67
N ILE A 34 6.70 5.59 -3.79
CA ILE A 34 5.63 4.61 -3.88
C ILE A 34 6.24 3.36 -4.52
N SER A 35 6.07 2.21 -3.88
CA SER A 35 6.57 0.92 -4.35
C SER A 35 5.44 -0.09 -4.49
N TYR A 36 5.47 -0.89 -5.56
CA TYR A 36 4.49 -1.93 -5.83
C TYR A 36 5.14 -3.30 -5.65
N GLY A 37 4.49 -4.15 -4.87
CA GLY A 37 4.90 -5.52 -4.65
C GLY A 37 3.80 -6.49 -5.04
N SER A 38 4.17 -7.70 -5.42
CA SER A 38 3.22 -8.79 -5.53
C SER A 38 3.83 -10.04 -4.90
N ILE A 39 3.09 -10.64 -3.97
CA ILE A 39 3.53 -11.83 -3.25
C ILE A 39 2.52 -12.93 -3.55
N ILE A 40 3.01 -14.06 -4.05
CA ILE A 40 2.22 -15.28 -4.16
C ILE A 40 2.23 -15.92 -2.77
N LYS A 41 1.06 -16.05 -2.15
CA LYS A 41 0.91 -16.78 -0.88
C LYS A 41 0.23 -18.11 -1.14
N SER A 42 0.87 -19.19 -0.71
CA SER A 42 0.30 -20.53 -0.72
C SER A 42 -0.70 -20.67 0.43
N LYS A 43 -1.94 -21.07 0.12
CA LYS A 43 -2.91 -21.49 1.13
C LYS A 43 -2.59 -22.93 1.60
N PRO A 44 -2.97 -23.29 2.83
CA PRO A 44 -2.86 -24.66 3.32
C PRO A 44 -3.60 -25.70 2.47
N ASP A 45 -4.55 -25.29 1.62
CA ASP A 45 -5.35 -26.15 0.74
C ASP A 45 -4.77 -26.34 -0.68
N LYS A 46 -3.51 -25.92 -0.91
CA LYS A 46 -2.82 -25.88 -2.22
C LYS A 46 -3.31 -24.83 -3.22
N GLY A 47 -4.22 -23.92 -2.83
CA GLY A 47 -4.53 -22.74 -3.64
C GLY A 47 -3.43 -21.69 -3.51
N GLU A 48 -2.84 -21.27 -4.63
CA GLU A 48 -2.01 -20.06 -4.66
C GLU A 48 -2.92 -18.84 -4.86
N TYR A 49 -2.77 -17.83 -4.02
CA TYR A 49 -3.36 -16.52 -4.31
C TYR A 49 -2.27 -15.46 -4.39
N GLN A 50 -2.35 -14.67 -5.46
CA GLN A 50 -1.51 -13.51 -5.64
C GLN A 50 -2.09 -12.36 -4.80
N ARG A 51 -1.27 -11.75 -3.96
CA ARG A 51 -1.62 -10.54 -3.21
C ARG A 51 -0.72 -9.41 -3.65
N SER A 52 -1.30 -8.38 -4.26
CA SER A 52 -0.57 -7.15 -4.54
C SER A 52 -0.50 -6.28 -3.28
N THR A 53 0.60 -5.55 -3.17
CA THR A 53 0.86 -4.61 -2.09
C THR A 53 1.32 -3.28 -2.68
N ILE A 54 0.91 -2.18 -2.07
CA ILE A 54 1.42 -0.85 -2.37
C ILE A 54 1.99 -0.28 -1.09
N LEU A 55 3.20 0.22 -1.15
CA LEU A 55 3.91 0.75 0.00
C LEU A 55 4.25 2.21 -0.27
N VAL A 56 3.69 3.10 0.54
CA VAL A 56 3.87 4.56 0.42
C VAL A 56 4.78 5.02 1.54
N VAL A 57 5.91 5.62 1.16
CA VAL A 57 6.81 6.33 2.08
C VAL A 57 6.51 7.82 1.97
N TYR A 58 6.21 8.45 3.10
CA TYR A 58 5.79 9.85 3.13
C TYR A 58 6.34 10.59 4.34
N ARG A 59 6.40 11.92 4.26
CA ARG A 59 6.75 12.80 5.35
C ARG A 59 5.49 13.22 6.11
N THR A 60 5.48 13.03 7.42
CA THR A 60 4.54 13.76 8.26
C THR A 60 5.07 15.18 8.44
N ARG A 61 4.18 16.15 8.33
CA ARG A 61 4.45 17.48 8.87
C ARG A 61 4.46 17.30 10.38
N ASP A 62 5.63 17.50 10.98
CA ASP A 62 5.73 17.53 12.44
C ASP A 62 4.86 18.71 12.88
N ASN A 63 3.88 18.41 13.76
CA ASN A 63 3.06 19.44 14.41
C ASN A 63 3.85 20.02 15.57
#